data_AF-W1Y5T3-F1
#
_entry.id   AF-W1Y5T3-F1
#
_cell.length_a   1.000
_cell.length_b   1.000
_cell.length_c   1.000
_cell.angle_alpha   90.00
_cell.angle_beta   90.00
_cell.angle_gamma   90.00
#
_symmetry.space_group_name_H-M   'P 1'
#
loop_
_entity.id
_entity.type
_entity.pdbx_description
1 polymer ?
#
loop_
_entity_poly.entity_id
_entity_poly.type
_entity_poly.pdbx_seq_one_letter_code
_entity_poly.pdbx_strand_id
1 'polypeptide(L)' 'SEIQNFCLHGTVGAGKSGVIRRLANYARQRGDMVVIYDRSGEFVKSYYDPSIDKILNPLDARCAAWDLWKECLTQP' A
#
# COMPACT_ATOMS: atom_id res chain seq x y z
N SER A 1 19.82 -4.15 -15.80
CA SER A 1 19.07 -2.91 -15.50
C SER A 1 18.75 -2.93 -14.02
N GLU A 2 19.13 -1.90 -13.26
CA GLU A 2 18.88 -1.81 -11.81
C GLU A 2 17.51 -1.15 -11.55
N ILE A 3 16.84 -1.50 -10.44
CA ILE A 3 15.58 -0.86 -10.05
C ILE A 3 15.86 0.59 -9.63
N GLN A 4 15.17 1.54 -10.25
CA GLN A 4 15.27 2.96 -9.94
C GLN A 4 14.08 3.40 -9.09
N ASN A 5 14.34 3.83 -7.85
CA ASN A 5 13.34 4.42 -6.97
C ASN A 5 13.21 5.93 -7.22
N PHE A 6 12.11 6.53 -6.78
CA PHE A 6 11.89 7.97 -6.88
C PHE A 6 11.41 8.55 -5.55
N CYS A 7 11.68 9.85 -5.34
CA CYS A 7 11.21 10.62 -4.20
C CYS A 7 10.34 11.79 -4.69
N LEU A 8 9.16 11.96 -4.09
CA LEU A 8 8.25 13.07 -4.36
C LEU A 8 8.35 14.10 -3.24
N HIS A 9 8.97 15.26 -3.50
CA HIS A 9 9.13 16.34 -2.54
C HIS A 9 8.32 17.58 -2.93
N GLY A 10 7.85 18.36 -1.95
CA GLY A 10 7.08 19.58 -2.14
C GLY A 10 6.29 19.97 -0.90
N THR A 11 5.79 21.20 -0.84
CA THR A 11 5.00 21.73 0.28
C THR A 11 3.61 21.08 0.39
N VAL A 12 2.90 21.31 1.49
CA VAL A 12 1.49 20.93 1.63
C VAL A 12 0.69 21.63 0.52
N GLY A 13 -0.22 20.91 -0.14
CA GLY A 13 -0.99 21.42 -1.27
C GLY A 13 -0.29 21.32 -2.63
N ALA A 14 1.00 20.99 -2.71
CA ALA A 14 1.74 20.87 -3.98
C ALA A 14 1.34 19.67 -4.88
N GLY A 15 0.25 18.97 -4.57
CA GLY A 15 -0.29 17.90 -5.42
C GLY A 15 0.38 16.52 -5.31
N LYS A 16 1.33 16.32 -4.39
CA LYS A 16 2.04 15.03 -4.19
C LYS A 16 1.09 13.82 -4.08
N SER A 17 0.04 13.93 -3.25
CA SER A 17 -0.95 12.87 -3.10
C SER A 17 -1.74 12.59 -4.39
N GLY A 18 -1.91 13.59 -5.25
CA GLY A 18 -2.53 13.41 -6.58
C GLY A 18 -1.64 12.60 -7.50
N VAL A 19 -0.33 12.83 -7.49
CA VAL A 19 0.63 12.01 -8.25
C VAL A 19 0.64 10.57 -7.76
N ILE A 20 0.69 10.34 -6.45
CA ILE A 20 0.64 8.98 -5.87
C ILE A 20 -0.64 8.24 -6.29
N ARG A 21 -1.80 8.91 -6.27
CA ARG A 21 -3.07 8.31 -6.72
C ARG A 21 -3.05 7.92 -8.21
N ARG A 22 -2.46 8.75 -9.07
CA ARG A 22 -2.30 8.42 -10.50
C ARG A 22 -1.42 7.18 -10.70
N LEU A 23 -0.32 7.08 -9.96
CA LEU A 23 0.56 5.90 -9.99
C LEU A 23 -0.16 4.65 -9.47
N ALA A 24 -0.91 4.76 -8.38
CA ALA A 24 -1.70 3.65 -7.84
C ALA A 24 -2.78 3.17 -8.83
N ASN A 25 -3.47 4.09 -9.52
CA ASN A 25 -4.45 3.73 -10.56
C ASN A 25 -3.79 2.94 -11.70
N TYR A 26 -2.62 3.41 -12.15
CA TYR A 26 -1.89 2.75 -13.22
C TYR A 26 -1.41 1.35 -12.82
N ALA A 27 -0.86 1.21 -11.62
CA ALA A 27 -0.45 -0.09 -11.07
C ALA A 27 -1.65 -1.05 -10.95
N ARG A 28 -2.81 -0.57 -10.47
CA ARG A 28 -4.04 -1.36 -10.39
C ARG A 28 -4.50 -1.86 -11.75
N GLN A 29 -4.53 -0.99 -12.76
CA GLN A 29 -4.93 -1.36 -14.13
C GLN A 29 -4.02 -2.42 -14.74
N ARG A 30 -2.74 -2.43 -14.37
CA ARG A 30 -1.77 -3.44 -14.80
C ARG A 30 -1.82 -4.74 -14.00
N GLY A 31 -2.53 -4.76 -12.87
CA GLY A 31 -2.51 -5.88 -11.93
C GLY A 31 -1.21 -6.00 -11.14
N ASP A 32 -0.43 -4.91 -11.02
CA ASP A 32 0.81 -4.91 -10.24
C ASP A 32 0.49 -5.04 -8.74
N MET A 33 1.31 -5.77 -7.99
CA MET A 33 1.24 -5.80 -6.52
C MET A 33 1.75 -4.47 -5.96
N VAL A 34 0.96 -3.83 -5.10
CA VAL A 34 1.33 -2.58 -4.43
C VAL A 34 1.13 -2.71 -2.92
N VAL A 35 2.13 -2.30 -2.15
CA VAL A 35 2.02 -2.11 -0.70
C VAL A 35 1.95 -0.61 -0.41
N ILE A 36 0.89 -0.18 0.28
CA ILE A 36 0.66 1.24 0.62
C ILE A 36 0.66 1.39 2.13
N TYR A 37 1.57 2.21 2.65
CA TYR A 37 1.49 2.68 4.03
C TYR A 37 0.53 3.86 4.13
N ASP A 38 -0.71 3.58 4.56
CA ASP A 38 -1.80 4.54 4.58
C ASP A 38 -2.12 5.03 6.01
N ARG A 39 -1.34 6.00 6.49
CA ARG A 39 -1.51 6.55 7.84
C ARG A 39 -2.87 7.23 8.06
N SER A 40 -3.45 7.85 7.03
CA SER A 40 -4.72 8.58 7.15
C SER A 40 -5.96 7.72 6.86
N GLY A 41 -5.78 6.52 6.30
CA GLY A 41 -6.89 5.66 5.87
C GLY A 41 -7.56 6.12 4.57
N GLU A 42 -7.00 7.09 3.85
CA GLU A 42 -7.62 7.68 2.67
C GLU A 42 -7.51 6.77 1.44
N PHE A 43 -6.45 5.96 1.36
CA PHE A 43 -6.31 4.96 0.32
C PHE A 43 -7.22 3.77 0.59
N VAL A 44 -7.28 3.27 1.83
CA VAL A 44 -8.23 2.21 2.20
C VAL A 44 -9.66 2.66 1.89
N LYS A 45 -10.04 3.89 2.24
CA LYS A 45 -11.36 4.44 1.94
C LYS A 45 -11.68 4.51 0.43
N SER A 46 -10.69 4.82 -0.40
CA SER A 46 -10.91 5.09 -1.84
C SER A 46 -10.69 3.88 -2.75
N TYR A 47 -9.85 2.91 -2.33
CA TYR A 47 -9.32 1.87 -3.21
C TYR A 47 -9.58 0.44 -2.74
N TYR A 48 -9.94 0.24 -1.47
CA TYR A 48 -10.03 -1.10 -0.90
C TYR A 48 -11.13 -1.92 -1.58
N ASP A 49 -10.72 -3.02 -2.18
CA ASP A 49 -11.59 -4.06 -2.70
C ASP A 49 -11.41 -5.34 -1.84
N PRO A 50 -12.41 -5.76 -1.05
CA PRO A 50 -12.29 -6.92 -0.17
C PRO A 50 -12.06 -8.24 -0.92
N SER A 51 -12.33 -8.29 -2.23
CA SER A 51 -12.10 -9.49 -3.04
C SER A 51 -10.62 -9.77 -3.30
N ILE A 52 -9.77 -8.74 -3.29
CA ILE A 52 -8.35 -8.85 -3.69
C ILE A 52 -7.37 -8.20 -2.71
N ASP A 53 -7.79 -7.19 -1.94
CA ASP A 53 -6.90 -6.41 -1.09
C ASP A 53 -6.85 -6.95 0.34
N LYS A 54 -5.70 -6.76 1.00
CA LYS A 54 -5.47 -7.11 2.41
C LYS A 54 -5.17 -5.85 3.21
N ILE A 55 -5.84 -5.72 4.35
CA ILE A 55 -5.55 -4.69 5.34
C ILE A 55 -4.65 -5.31 6.40
N LEU A 56 -3.54 -4.64 6.73
CA LEU A 56 -2.63 -5.01 7.82
C LEU A 56 -2.67 -3.91 8.88
N ASN A 57 -3.74 -3.93 9.68
CA ASN A 57 -3.95 -3.02 10.79
C ASN A 57 -4.71 -3.76 11.91
N PRO A 58 -4.09 -4.10 13.05
CA PRO A 58 -4.72 -4.92 14.09
C PRO A 58 -5.94 -4.27 14.75
N LEU A 59 -6.16 -2.97 14.54
CA LEU A 59 -7.32 -2.23 15.04
C LEU A 59 -8.47 -2.17 14.02
N ASP A 60 -8.30 -2.73 12.82
CA ASP A 60 -9.33 -2.83 11.80
C ASP A 60 -9.92 -4.25 11.79
N ALA A 61 -11.24 -4.37 11.89
CA ALA A 61 -11.91 -5.68 11.90
C ALA A 61 -11.72 -6.48 10.59
N ARG A 62 -11.32 -5.82 9.50
CA ARG A 62 -11.03 -6.44 8.20
C ARG A 62 -9.56 -6.85 8.06
N CYS A 63 -8.76 -6.66 9.11
CA CYS A 63 -7.34 -7.02 9.11
C CYS A 63 -7.18 -8.49 8.72
N ALA A 64 -6.23 -8.76 7.82
CA ALA A 64 -5.83 -10.12 7.57
C ALA A 64 -5.27 -10.73 8.87
N ALA A 65 -5.58 -12.00 9.11
CA ALA A 65 -5.00 -12.77 10.20
C ALA A 65 -3.53 -13.07 9.87
N TRP A 66 -2.67 -12.07 10.11
CA TRP A 66 -1.24 -12.18 9.88
C TRP A 66 -0.53 -12.54 11.18
N ASP A 67 0.24 -13.61 11.11
CA ASP A 67 1.05 -14.12 12.21
C ASP A 67 2.51 -14.00 11.80
N LEU A 68 3.20 -12.99 12.34
CA LEU A 68 4.60 -12.70 12.03
C LEU A 68 5.49 -13.93 12.23
N TRP A 69 5.20 -14.77 13.22
CA TRP A 69 6.03 -15.94 13.54
C TRP A 69 5.98 -17.00 12.43
N LYS A 70 4.90 -17.05 11.64
CA LYS A 70 4.81 -17.95 10.49
C LYS A 70 5.74 -17.58 9.34
N GLU A 71 6.23 -16.34 9.30
CA GLU A 71 7.22 -15.91 8.31
C GLU A 71 8.64 -16.36 8.69
N CYS A 72 8.89 -16.68 9.97
CA CYS A 72 10.18 -17.13 10.48
C CYS A 72 10.36 -18.66 10.31
N LEU A 73 10.28 -19.14 9.06
CA LEU A 73 10.32 -20.58 8.72
C LEU A 73 11.66 -21.26 9.01
N THR A 74 12.74 -20.49 9.08
CA THR A 74 14.07 -20.96 9.45
C THR A 74 14.68 -19.97 10.44
N GLN A 75 14.89 -20.40 11.68
CA GLN A 75 15.87 -19.75 12.53
C GLN A 75 17.27 -20.04 11.94
N PRO A 76 18.22 -19.09 12.01
CA PRO A 76 19.62 -19.39 11.68
C PRO A 76 20.15 -20.58 12.51
#